data_AF-A0A9Q4CDB5-F1
#
_entry.id   AF-A0A9Q4CDB5-F1
#
_cell.length_a   1.000
_cell.length_b   1.000
_cell.length_c   1.000
_cell.angle_alpha   90.00
_cell.angle_beta   90.00
_cell.angle_gamma   90.00
#
_symmetry.space_group_name_H-M   'P 1'
#
loop_
_entity.id
_entity.type
_entity.pdbx_description
1 polymer ?
#
loop_
_entity_poly.entity_id
_entity_poly.type
_entity_poly.pdbx_seq_one_letter_code
_entity_poly.pdbx_strand_id
1 'polypeptide(L)' 'MREALARRQVTQAELGKRVSISTSQISLYLRGKRSMSLDEFNSICAALELSADEVFSQAFLLTSGRQSSSTGLSRTG' A
#
# COMPACT_ATOMS: atom_id res chain seq x y z
N MET A 1 -0.48 2.53 4.81
CA MET A 1 -1.92 2.76 4.48
C MET A 1 -2.91 2.20 5.50
N ARG A 2 -2.92 0.89 5.84
CA ARG A 2 -3.88 0.35 6.84
C ARG A 2 -3.81 1.05 8.20
N GLU A 3 -2.59 1.31 8.68
CA GLU A 3 -2.38 2.06 9.91
C GLU A 3 -2.86 3.51 9.81
N ALA A 4 -2.74 4.14 8.64
CA ALA A 4 -3.21 5.50 8.42
C ALA A 4 -4.74 5.59 8.50
N LEU A 5 -5.46 4.58 7.98
CA LEU A 5 -6.91 4.43 8.14
C LEU A 5 -7.30 4.32 9.61
N ALA A 6 -6.60 3.46 10.38
CA ALA A 6 -6.87 3.26 11.80
C ALA A 6 -6.63 4.53 12.63
N ARG A 7 -5.49 5.21 12.43
CA ARG A 7 -5.14 6.45 13.15
C ARG A 7 -6.13 7.58 12.88
N ARG A 8 -6.72 7.62 11.68
CA ARG A 8 -7.69 8.65 11.26
C ARG A 8 -9.15 8.23 11.47
N GLN A 9 -9.39 7.04 12.03
CA GLN A 9 -10.73 6.49 12.24
C GLN A 9 -11.57 6.44 10.94
N VAL A 10 -10.89 6.28 9.79
CA VAL A 10 -11.54 6.18 8.47
C VAL A 10 -11.75 4.70 8.14
N THR A 11 -13.00 4.32 7.84
CA THR A 11 -13.32 2.96 7.39
C THR A 11 -12.98 2.78 5.90
N GLN A 12 -12.83 1.53 5.44
CA GLN A 12 -12.60 1.25 4.02
C GLN A 12 -13.77 1.70 3.13
N ALA A 13 -15.01 1.62 3.65
CA ALA A 13 -16.20 2.07 2.94
C ALA A 13 -16.22 3.61 2.81
N GLU A 14 -15.83 4.31 3.87
CA GLU A 14 -15.70 5.77 3.86
C GLU A 14 -14.60 6.22 2.89
N LEU A 15 -13.42 5.58 2.93
CA LEU A 15 -12.35 5.87 1.97
C LEU A 15 -12.84 5.64 0.53
N GLY A 16 -13.50 4.51 0.27
CA GLY A 16 -14.02 4.18 -1.06
C GLY A 16 -14.96 5.25 -1.61
N LYS A 17 -15.84 5.82 -0.78
CA LYS A 17 -16.70 6.95 -1.16
C LYS A 17 -15.88 8.19 -1.53
N ARG A 18 -14.86 8.53 -0.75
CA ARG A 18 -14.02 9.74 -0.98
C ARG A 18 -13.26 9.69 -2.30
N VAL A 19 -12.79 8.50 -2.70
CA VAL A 19 -11.96 8.34 -3.92
C VAL A 19 -12.71 7.68 -5.09
N SER A 20 -14.03 7.48 -4.96
CA SER A 20 -14.86 6.81 -5.96
C SER A 20 -14.36 5.40 -6.34
N ILE A 21 -13.89 4.62 -5.36
CA ILE A 21 -13.43 3.23 -5.52
C ILE A 21 -14.29 2.32 -4.64
N SER A 22 -14.69 1.16 -5.17
CA SER A 22 -15.49 0.21 -4.40
C SER A 22 -14.77 -0.28 -3.14
N THR A 23 -15.51 -0.51 -2.04
CA THR A 23 -14.95 -1.05 -0.79
C THR A 23 -14.21 -2.38 -1.00
N SER A 24 -14.71 -3.23 -1.91
CA SER A 24 -14.08 -4.51 -2.26
C SER A 24 -12.70 -4.28 -2.90
N GLN A 25 -12.59 -3.32 -3.82
CA GLN A 25 -11.33 -2.96 -4.47
C GLN A 25 -10.34 -2.32 -3.49
N ILE A 26 -10.80 -1.42 -2.61
CA ILE A 26 -9.98 -0.91 -1.48
C ILE A 26 -9.44 -2.07 -0.62
N SER A 27 -10.28 -3.06 -0.31
CA SER A 27 -9.87 -4.24 0.46
C SER A 27 -8.82 -5.08 -0.27
N LEU A 28 -8.92 -5.25 -1.58
CA LEU A 28 -7.91 -5.95 -2.39
C LEU A 28 -6.59 -5.19 -2.43
N TYR A 29 -6.63 -3.87 -2.58
CA TYR A 29 -5.46 -2.99 -2.54
C TYR A 29 -4.73 -3.08 -1.20
N LEU A 30 -5.45 -2.89 -0.10
CA LEU A 30 -4.85 -2.90 1.24
C LEU A 30 -4.29 -4.27 1.65
N ARG A 31 -4.73 -5.36 1.01
CA ARG A 31 -4.19 -6.72 1.21
C ARG A 31 -3.08 -7.09 0.22
N GLY A 32 -2.75 -6.20 -0.73
CA GLY A 32 -1.76 -6.47 -1.78
C GLY A 32 -2.20 -7.56 -2.77
N LYS A 33 -3.52 -7.80 -2.90
CA LYS A 33 -4.08 -8.81 -3.81
C LYS A 33 -4.34 -8.27 -5.21
N ARG A 34 -4.32 -6.95 -5.38
CA ARG A 34 -4.46 -6.26 -6.65
C ARG A 34 -3.55 -5.03 -6.65
N SER A 35 -2.87 -4.79 -7.76
CA SER A 35 -2.12 -3.55 -7.98
C SER A 35 -3.09 -2.39 -8.22
N MET A 36 -2.73 -1.22 -7.72
CA MET A 36 -3.42 0.04 -7.99
C MET A 36 -2.68 0.82 -9.07
N SER A 37 -3.41 1.64 -9.82
CA SER A 37 -2.79 2.66 -10.68
C SER A 37 -2.15 3.77 -9.84
N LEU A 38 -1.28 4.57 -10.46
CA LEU A 38 -0.65 5.71 -9.80
C LEU A 38 -1.69 6.77 -9.40
N ASP A 39 -2.70 7.00 -10.23
CA ASP A 39 -3.77 7.96 -9.94
C ASP A 39 -4.62 7.54 -8.74
N GLU A 40 -4.96 6.25 -8.64
CA GLU A 40 -5.67 5.71 -7.48
C GLU A 40 -4.80 5.77 -6.22
N PHE A 41 -3.50 5.48 -6.34
CA PHE A 41 -2.55 5.62 -5.23
C PHE A 41 -2.51 7.06 -4.71
N ASN A 42 -2.33 8.03 -5.62
CA ASN A 42 -2.31 9.45 -5.28
C ASN A 42 -3.63 9.92 -4.67
N SER A 43 -4.77 9.48 -5.21
CA SER A 43 -6.10 9.81 -4.70
C SER A 43 -6.30 9.28 -3.28
N ILE A 44 -5.86 8.06 -2.99
CA ILE A 44 -5.94 7.46 -1.66
C ILE A 44 -4.99 8.18 -0.68
N CYS A 45 -3.78 8.53 -1.10
CA CYS A 45 -2.84 9.31 -0.28
C CYS A 45 -3.43 10.68 0.07
N ALA A 46 -3.98 11.40 -0.91
CA ALA A 46 -4.63 12.69 -0.70
C ALA A 46 -5.83 12.58 0.25
N ALA A 47 -6.73 11.60 0.05
CA ALA A 47 -7.90 11.39 0.90
C ALA A 47 -7.56 11.00 2.36
N LEU A 48 -6.34 10.51 2.58
CA LEU A 48 -5.80 10.17 3.89
C LEU A 48 -4.79 11.21 4.39
N GLU A 49 -4.60 12.34 3.72
CA GLU A 49 -3.61 13.36 4.09
C GLU A 49 -2.22 12.74 4.34
N LEU A 50 -1.77 11.92 3.38
CA LEU A 50 -0.46 11.29 3.37
C LEU A 50 0.37 11.85 2.22
N SER A 51 1.68 12.03 2.46
CA SER A 51 2.62 12.24 1.37
C SER A 51 2.82 10.94 0.58
N ALA A 52 2.58 11.01 -0.73
CA ALA A 52 2.75 9.88 -1.63
C ALA A 52 4.21 9.40 -1.63
N ASP A 53 5.17 10.33 -1.59
CA ASP A 53 6.61 10.05 -1.56
C ASP A 53 7.03 9.34 -0.27
N GLU A 54 6.49 9.75 0.88
CA GLU A 54 6.78 9.09 2.17
C GLU A 54 6.25 7.66 2.18
N VAL A 55 5.03 7.45 1.68
CA VAL A 55 4.42 6.12 1.60
C VAL A 55 5.22 5.22 0.66
N PHE A 56 5.64 5.74 -0.49
CA PHE A 56 6.46 5.00 -1.45
C PHE A 56 7.83 4.67 -0.88
N SER A 57 8.50 5.63 -0.25
CA SER A 57 9.83 5.44 0.36
C SER A 57 9.80 4.39 1.46
N GLN A 58 8.79 4.41 2.32
CA GLN A 58 8.60 3.38 3.35
C GLN A 58 8.36 2.00 2.74
N ALA A 59 7.51 1.91 1.71
CA ALA A 59 7.26 0.66 1.01
C ALA A 59 8.54 0.12 0.35
N PHE A 60 9.34 0.99 -0.27
CA PHE A 60 10.64 0.63 -0.84
C PHE A 60 11.58 0.08 0.24
N LEU A 61 11.76 0.77 1.36
CA LEU A 61 12.62 0.30 2.45
C LEU A 61 12.19 -1.08 3.00
N LEU A 62 10.88 -1.27 3.23
CA LEU A 62 10.32 -2.52 3.76
C LEU A 62 10.43 -3.70 2.78
N THR A 63 10.48 -3.44 1.48
CA THR A 63 10.52 -4.48 0.44
C THR A 63 11.94 -4.75 -0.05
N SER A 64 12.80 -3.73 -0.13
CA SER A 64 14.22 -3.85 -0.48
C SER A 64 14.99 -4.67 0.55
N GLY A 65 14.65 -4.56 1.85
CA GLY A 65 15.24 -5.41 2.90
C GLY A 65 14.88 -6.90 2.81
N ARG A 66 13.86 -7.27 2.02
CA ARG A 66 13.47 -8.68 1.81
C ARG A 66 14.22 -9.37 0.65
N GLN A 67 14.83 -8.61 -0.26
CA GLN A 67 15.54 -9.18 -1.41
C GLN A 67 16.92 -9.77 -1.04
N SER A 68 17.51 -9.36 0.08
CA SER A 68 18.82 -9.85 0.53
C SER A 68 18.80 -11.30 1.07
N SER A 69 17.62 -11.88 1.33
CA SER A 69 17.47 -13.20 1.94
C SER A 69 17.17 -14.36 0.97
N SER A 70 17.09 -14.12 -0.35
CA SER A 70 16.79 -15.17 -1.34
C SER A 70 17.94 -15.57 -2.28
N THR A 71 19.12 -14.99 -2.15
CA THR A 71 20.35 -15.46 -2.85
C THR A 71 21.21 -16.28 -1.90
N GLY A 72 20.83 -17.55 -1.71
CA GLY A 72 21.56 -18.47 -0.85
C GLY A 72 21.26 -19.94 -1.16
N LEU A 73 21.01 -20.28 -2.42
CA LEU A 73 20.97 -21.69 -2.84
C LEU A 73 21.62 -21.87 -4.21
N SER A 74 22.92 -22.22 -4.18
CA SER A 74 23.59 -23.14 -5.11
C SER A 74 25.09 -22.82 -5.15
N ARG A 75 25.90 -23.61 -4.45
CA ARG A 75 27.11 -24.20 -5.03
C ARG A 75 27.62 -25.33 -4.13
N THR A 76 27.48 -26.51 -4.70
CA THR A 76 28.20 -27.76 -4.45
C THR A 76 29.69 -27.55 -4.18
N GLY A 77 30.23 -28.33 -3.24
CA GLY A 77 31.65 -28.56 -2.99
C GLY A 77 31.81 -29.69 -2.00
#